data_AF-A0A358HW84-F1
#
_entry.id   AF-A0A358HW84-F1
#
_cell.length_a   1.000
_cell.length_b   1.000
_cell.length_c   1.000
_cell.angle_alpha   90.00
_cell.angle_beta   90.00
_cell.angle_gamma   90.00
#
_symmetry.space_group_name_H-M   'P 1'
#
loop_
_entity.id
_entity.type
_entity.pdbx_description
1 polymer ?
#
loop_
_entity_poly.entity_id
_entity_poly.type
_entity_poly.pdbx_seq_one_letter_code
_entity_poly.pdbx_strand_id
1 'polypeptide(L)'
;MSGVRILPLVVLVGLMVLSMRVVNLFSESSDKAEIAENTGVSMVQMAQAQAPATEEAATPPETPDAGDPGLDNPAGLTMEGEPMEEGDVPPTLGGDPTLFTQEEIDLLQNLSVRRGELDRKEQRLDERESLIAAAEARIDAKIDEMKSLKTAIEGLVETKEVQEDDRIKKLISVYEKMKPKDAARIWNDLDMNILLQVALGMREANTAAVLSEMTPDRARALTSELAYKQDINMLPLQ
;
A
#
# COMPACT_ATOMS: atom_id res chain seq x y z
N MET A 1 -9.39 -48.84 33.72
CA MET A 1 -9.29 -47.38 33.52
C MET A 1 -8.67 -47.16 32.15
N SER A 2 -9.48 -47.03 31.10
CA SER A 2 -8.97 -46.89 29.73
C SER A 2 -8.53 -45.45 29.52
N GLY A 3 -7.23 -45.24 29.33
CA GLY A 3 -6.66 -43.93 29.02
C GLY A 3 -7.18 -43.44 27.68
N VAL A 4 -8.03 -42.43 27.71
CA VAL A 4 -8.53 -41.76 26.50
C VAL A 4 -7.33 -41.14 25.79
N ARG A 5 -7.06 -41.59 24.57
CA ARG A 5 -6.05 -40.98 23.69
C ARG A 5 -6.64 -39.67 23.19
N ILE A 6 -6.17 -38.56 23.76
CA ILE A 6 -6.67 -37.19 23.46
C ILE A 6 -6.26 -36.76 22.04
N LEU A 7 -5.17 -37.33 21.50
CA LEU A 7 -4.60 -37.01 20.19
C LEU A 7 -5.56 -37.23 19.00
N PRO A 8 -6.25 -38.37 18.84
CA PRO A 8 -7.23 -38.54 17.76
C PRO A 8 -8.45 -37.60 17.89
N LEU A 9 -8.86 -37.23 19.10
CA LEU A 9 -10.01 -36.34 19.31
C LEU A 9 -9.68 -34.89 18.91
N VAL A 10 -8.47 -34.42 19.22
CA VAL A 10 -8.00 -33.08 18.82
C VAL A 10 -7.85 -32.96 17.30
N VAL A 11 -7.37 -34.01 16.62
CA VAL A 11 -7.28 -34.02 15.15
C VAL A 11 -8.67 -33.92 14.51
N LEU A 12 -9.67 -34.64 15.04
CA LEU A 12 -11.04 -34.60 14.53
C LEU A 12 -11.68 -33.22 14.74
N VAL A 13 -11.51 -32.64 15.93
CA VAL A 13 -12.02 -31.28 16.23
C VAL A 13 -11.32 -30.24 15.36
N GLY A 14 -10.01 -30.37 15.13
CA GLY A 14 -9.25 -29.48 14.23
C GLY A 14 -9.75 -29.55 12.78
N LEU A 15 -10.05 -30.75 12.28
CA LEU A 15 -10.60 -30.95 10.94
C LEU A 15 -12.02 -30.37 10.80
N MET A 16 -12.83 -30.50 11.85
CA MET A 16 -14.18 -29.93 11.90
C MET A 16 -14.13 -28.39 11.87
N VAL A 17 -13.28 -27.76 12.68
CA VAL A 17 -13.11 -26.29 12.69
C VAL A 17 -12.57 -25.78 11.35
N LEU A 18 -11.64 -26.50 10.73
CA LEU A 18 -11.10 -26.14 9.42
C LEU A 18 -12.17 -26.19 8.33
N SER A 19 -13.03 -27.22 8.32
CA SER A 19 -14.14 -27.31 7.37
C SER A 19 -15.13 -26.15 7.51
N MET A 20 -15.42 -25.74 8.75
CA MET A 20 -16.33 -24.64 9.05
C MET A 20 -15.75 -23.29 8.58
N ARG A 21 -14.43 -23.10 8.71
CA ARG A 21 -13.73 -21.89 8.26
C ARG A 21 -13.69 -21.76 6.74
N VAL A 22 -13.55 -22.87 6.01
CA VAL A 22 -13.54 -22.88 4.53
C VAL A 22 -14.94 -22.57 3.98
N VAL A 23 -15.99 -23.12 4.59
CA VAL A 23 -17.38 -22.80 4.21
C VAL A 23 -17.72 -21.32 4.46
N ASN A 24 -17.25 -20.75 5.58
CA ASN A 24 -17.51 -19.34 5.88
C ASN A 24 -16.80 -18.38 4.89
N LEU A 25 -15.61 -18.74 4.40
CA LEU A 25 -14.86 -17.93 3.43
C LEU A 25 -15.56 -17.80 2.06
N PHE A 26 -16.32 -18.82 1.65
CA PHE A 26 -17.09 -18.81 0.41
C PHE A 26 -18.51 -18.22 0.58
N SER A 27 -19.06 -18.19 1.80
CA SER A 27 -20.35 -17.54 2.10
C SER A 27 -20.19 -16.02 2.22
N GLU A 28 -19.09 -15.54 2.80
CA GLU A 28 -18.84 -14.11 3.04
C GLU A 28 -18.61 -13.30 1.75
N SER A 29 -18.21 -13.96 0.66
CA SER A 29 -18.17 -13.35 -0.68
C SER A 29 -19.54 -13.25 -1.35
N SER A 30 -20.52 -14.04 -0.91
CA SER A 30 -21.89 -14.05 -1.44
C SER A 30 -22.75 -12.98 -0.75
N ASP A 31 -22.60 -12.81 0.57
CA ASP A 31 -23.34 -11.79 1.34
C ASP A 31 -22.93 -10.35 0.99
N LYS A 32 -21.67 -10.13 0.55
CA LYS A 32 -21.23 -8.81 0.05
C LYS A 32 -21.79 -8.46 -1.34
N ALA A 33 -22.31 -9.42 -2.10
CA ALA A 33 -22.86 -9.18 -3.43
C ALA A 33 -24.31 -8.65 -3.37
N GLU A 34 -25.14 -9.10 -2.42
CA GLU A 34 -26.54 -8.64 -2.29
C GLU A 34 -26.69 -7.27 -1.61
N ILE A 35 -25.74 -6.84 -0.77
CA ILE A 35 -25.82 -5.53 -0.10
C ILE A 35 -25.46 -4.37 -1.05
N ALA A 36 -24.73 -4.65 -2.14
CA ALA A 36 -24.29 -3.63 -3.09
C ALA A 36 -25.41 -3.18 -4.08
N GLU A 37 -26.39 -4.03 -4.37
CA GLU A 37 -27.41 -3.73 -5.38
C GLU A 37 -28.51 -2.77 -4.87
N ASN A 38 -28.83 -2.82 -3.57
CA ASN A 38 -29.94 -2.03 -3.01
C ASN A 38 -29.55 -0.59 -2.62
N THR A 39 -28.25 -0.27 -2.60
CA THR A 39 -27.77 1.08 -2.21
C THR A 39 -27.65 2.02 -3.42
N GLY A 40 -27.60 1.48 -4.64
CA GLY A 40 -27.45 2.26 -5.88
C GLY A 40 -28.72 2.98 -6.36
N VAL A 41 -29.90 2.50 -5.96
CA VAL A 41 -31.18 3.07 -6.44
C VAL A 41 -31.62 4.30 -5.62
N SER A 42 -31.16 4.46 -4.37
CA SER A 42 -31.63 5.54 -3.49
C SER A 42 -30.98 6.91 -3.75
N MET A 43 -29.84 7.00 -4.44
CA MET A 43 -29.15 8.28 -4.69
C MET A 43 -29.59 8.98 -5.98
N VAL A 44 -30.13 8.25 -6.97
CA VAL A 44 -30.61 8.86 -8.23
C VAL A 44 -31.97 9.55 -8.03
N GLN A 45 -32.77 9.09 -7.06
CA GLN A 45 -34.12 9.62 -6.83
C GLN A 45 -34.16 10.88 -5.96
N MET A 46 -33.09 11.19 -5.21
CA MET A 46 -33.01 12.45 -4.44
C MET A 46 -32.52 13.64 -5.28
N ALA A 47 -31.98 13.42 -6.48
CA ALA A 47 -31.44 14.49 -7.33
C ALA A 47 -32.48 15.17 -8.25
N GLN A 48 -33.74 14.71 -8.29
CA GLN A 48 -34.79 15.29 -9.15
C GLN A 48 -35.88 16.09 -8.42
N ALA A 49 -35.76 16.33 -7.11
CA ALA A 49 -36.85 16.93 -6.32
C ALA A 49 -36.63 18.37 -5.82
N GLN A 50 -35.60 19.09 -6.29
CA GLN A 50 -35.42 20.50 -5.90
C GLN A 50 -35.07 21.40 -7.09
N ALA A 51 -36.14 21.91 -7.71
CA ALA A 51 -36.12 23.20 -8.38
C ALA A 51 -36.67 24.26 -7.42
N PRO A 52 -36.16 25.49 -7.49
CA PRO A 52 -37.05 26.64 -7.49
C PRO A 52 -36.80 27.57 -8.68
N ALA A 53 -37.92 28.06 -9.21
CA ALA A 53 -38.01 29.12 -10.21
C ALA A 53 -37.91 30.51 -9.58
N THR A 54 -37.38 31.49 -10.32
CA THR A 54 -37.76 32.93 -10.48
C THR A 54 -36.71 33.54 -11.44
N GLU A 55 -37.02 33.84 -12.72
CA GLU A 55 -37.38 35.19 -13.28
C GLU A 55 -36.43 36.32 -12.81
N GLU A 56 -35.91 37.28 -13.57
CA GLU A 56 -35.98 37.75 -14.96
C GLU A 56 -34.94 38.89 -15.03
N ALA A 57 -34.08 38.98 -16.07
CA ALA A 57 -33.56 40.27 -16.61
C ALA A 57 -32.56 40.07 -17.77
N ALA A 58 -32.65 40.98 -18.72
CA ALA A 58 -32.16 40.94 -20.09
C ALA A 58 -30.66 41.21 -20.32
N THR A 59 -30.23 40.70 -21.49
CA THR A 59 -29.23 41.21 -22.47
C THR A 59 -27.71 41.05 -22.24
N PRO A 60 -26.98 40.49 -23.24
CA PRO A 60 -25.52 40.27 -23.22
C PRO A 60 -24.74 41.48 -23.77
N PRO A 61 -23.49 41.70 -23.32
CA PRO A 61 -22.40 41.70 -24.30
C PRO A 61 -21.03 41.20 -23.78
N GLU A 62 -20.25 40.74 -24.76
CA GLU A 62 -18.80 40.93 -24.93
C GLU A 62 -17.79 40.48 -23.85
N THR A 63 -16.98 39.50 -24.25
CA THR A 63 -15.60 39.25 -23.81
C THR A 63 -14.61 40.23 -24.47
N PRO A 64 -13.80 40.95 -23.67
CA PRO A 64 -12.43 41.37 -24.01
C PRO A 64 -11.43 40.43 -23.27
N ASP A 65 -10.14 40.31 -23.56
CA ASP A 65 -9.21 40.81 -24.57
C ASP A 65 -7.86 40.14 -24.26
N ALA A 66 -6.97 40.14 -25.26
CA ALA A 66 -5.51 40.05 -25.20
C ALA A 66 -4.86 38.70 -24.79
N GLY A 67 -3.90 38.15 -25.53
CA GLY A 67 -3.20 38.64 -26.72
C GLY A 67 -2.17 37.61 -27.24
N ASP A 68 -2.03 37.62 -28.57
CA ASP A 68 -1.09 37.08 -29.57
C ASP A 68 0.39 36.78 -29.16
N PRO A 69 1.31 36.22 -30.01
CA PRO A 69 1.20 35.93 -31.45
C PRO A 69 1.86 34.65 -32.03
N GLY A 70 1.54 34.33 -33.29
CA GLY A 70 2.41 33.54 -34.18
C GLY A 70 1.79 32.99 -35.48
N LEU A 71 1.65 33.85 -36.51
CA LEU A 71 2.07 33.67 -37.93
C LEU A 71 1.91 32.27 -38.57
N ASP A 72 1.29 32.00 -39.74
CA ASP A 72 0.85 32.79 -40.89
C ASP A 72 -0.13 31.95 -41.76
N ASN A 73 -0.95 32.67 -42.55
CA ASN A 73 -2.04 32.26 -43.45
C ASN A 73 -1.76 31.16 -44.51
N PRO A 74 -2.82 30.43 -44.95
CA PRO A 74 -2.89 29.77 -46.25
C PRO A 74 -3.88 30.49 -47.18
N ALA A 75 -3.41 31.28 -48.16
CA ALA A 75 -4.20 31.59 -49.35
C ALA A 75 -3.34 32.15 -50.49
N GLY A 76 -3.43 31.48 -51.64
CA GLY A 76 -3.22 32.10 -52.95
C GLY A 76 -2.05 31.53 -53.74
N LEU A 77 -2.35 30.62 -54.67
CA LEU A 77 -2.05 30.75 -56.11
C LEU A 77 -2.48 29.47 -56.84
N THR A 78 -3.60 29.57 -57.55
CA THR A 78 -3.97 28.69 -58.65
C THR A 78 -2.99 28.89 -59.80
N MET A 79 -2.50 27.80 -60.40
CA MET A 79 -2.10 27.80 -61.81
C MET A 79 -2.44 26.45 -62.44
N GLU A 80 -3.02 26.57 -63.63
CA GLU A 80 -3.43 25.59 -64.63
C GLU A 80 -2.59 24.31 -64.76
N GLY A 81 -3.30 23.25 -65.15
CA GLY A 81 -2.72 21.93 -65.39
C GLY A 81 -2.03 21.76 -66.74
N GLU A 82 -1.21 20.71 -66.78
CA GLU A 82 -0.98 19.79 -67.91
C GLU A 82 -0.66 18.40 -67.30
N PRO A 83 -0.93 17.29 -68.02
CA PRO A 83 -1.09 15.96 -67.41
C PRO A 83 0.27 15.31 -67.14
N MET A 84 0.50 14.86 -65.90
CA MET A 84 1.63 13.97 -65.63
C MET A 84 1.27 12.55 -66.04
N GLU A 85 2.06 12.06 -66.99
CA GLU A 85 2.01 10.74 -67.60
C GLU A 85 1.98 9.60 -66.59
N GLU A 86 1.29 8.53 -67.00
CA GLU A 86 1.47 7.18 -66.48
C GLU A 86 2.94 6.77 -66.54
N GLY A 87 3.50 6.35 -65.41
CA GLY A 87 4.78 5.69 -65.41
C GLY A 87 5.54 5.89 -64.12
N ASP A 88 5.11 5.22 -63.06
CA ASP A 88 6.02 4.70 -62.04
C ASP A 88 5.24 3.69 -61.18
N VAL A 89 5.05 2.51 -61.76
CA VAL A 89 4.86 1.30 -60.97
C VAL A 89 6.13 1.13 -60.11
N PRO A 90 6.03 0.95 -58.78
CA PRO A 90 7.20 0.68 -57.95
C PRO A 90 7.95 -0.52 -58.54
N PRO A 91 9.30 -0.54 -58.51
CA PRO A 91 10.06 -1.63 -59.09
C PRO A 91 9.61 -2.93 -58.45
N THR A 92 8.87 -3.74 -59.21
CA THR A 92 8.45 -5.05 -58.79
C THR A 92 9.74 -5.88 -58.67
N LEU A 93 10.20 -6.13 -57.45
CA LEU A 93 11.23 -7.16 -57.15
C LEU A 93 10.62 -8.56 -57.39
N GLY A 94 10.19 -8.79 -58.62
CA GLY A 94 9.35 -9.92 -59.00
C GLY A 94 9.39 -10.04 -60.51
N GLY A 95 10.49 -10.59 -61.01
CA GLY A 95 10.46 -11.21 -62.33
C GLY A 95 9.39 -12.31 -62.34
N ASP A 96 8.84 -12.57 -63.52
CA ASP A 96 7.88 -13.65 -63.76
C ASP A 96 8.37 -14.95 -63.07
N PRO A 97 7.58 -15.57 -62.17
CA PRO A 97 8.02 -16.70 -61.35
C PRO A 97 8.45 -17.93 -62.16
N THR A 98 8.20 -17.91 -63.47
CA THR A 98 8.63 -18.93 -64.42
C THR A 98 10.04 -18.72 -64.97
N LEU A 99 10.69 -17.59 -64.67
CA LEU A 99 12.02 -17.21 -65.19
C LEU A 99 13.17 -17.37 -64.18
N PHE A 100 12.90 -17.83 -62.96
CA PHE A 100 13.94 -18.06 -61.95
C PHE A 100 14.82 -19.27 -62.30
N THR A 101 16.12 -19.18 -62.01
CA THR A 101 17.01 -20.35 -62.09
C THR A 101 16.78 -21.27 -60.89
N GLN A 102 17.19 -22.54 -60.99
CA GLN A 102 16.99 -23.52 -59.90
C GLN A 102 17.67 -23.06 -58.59
N GLU A 103 18.81 -22.40 -58.69
CA GLU A 103 19.57 -21.87 -57.56
C GLU A 103 18.85 -20.70 -56.87
N GLU A 104 18.17 -19.84 -57.64
CA GLU A 104 17.34 -18.75 -57.12
C GLU A 104 16.11 -19.29 -56.40
N ILE A 105 15.47 -20.33 -56.93
CA ILE A 105 14.33 -21.00 -56.30
C ILE A 105 14.76 -21.62 -54.96
N ASP A 106 15.90 -22.31 -54.93
CA ASP A 106 16.44 -22.93 -53.70
C ASP A 106 16.79 -21.86 -52.65
N LEU A 107 17.34 -20.72 -53.06
CA LEU A 107 17.62 -19.58 -52.17
C LEU A 107 16.33 -18.98 -51.61
N LEU A 108 15.31 -18.75 -52.44
CA LEU A 108 14.02 -18.22 -52.01
C LEU A 108 13.31 -19.17 -51.04
N GLN A 109 13.39 -20.48 -51.28
CA GLN A 109 12.86 -21.48 -50.36
C GLN A 109 13.59 -21.44 -49.01
N ASN A 110 14.91 -21.35 -49.01
CA ASN A 110 15.70 -21.25 -47.77
C ASN A 110 15.37 -19.95 -46.99
N LEU A 111 15.26 -18.82 -47.68
CA LEU A 111 14.84 -17.56 -47.08
C LEU A 111 13.42 -17.64 -46.49
N SER A 112 12.49 -18.30 -47.17
CA SER A 112 11.13 -18.51 -46.67
C SER A 112 11.13 -19.40 -45.41
N VAL A 113 11.92 -20.47 -45.39
CA VAL A 113 12.06 -21.34 -44.22
C VAL A 113 12.65 -20.56 -43.05
N ARG A 114 13.73 -19.82 -43.29
CA ARG A 114 14.39 -19.01 -42.27
C ARG A 114 13.48 -17.91 -41.72
N ARG A 115 12.67 -17.27 -42.56
CA ARG A 115 11.65 -16.32 -42.12
C ARG A 115 10.65 -16.97 -41.18
N GLY A 116 10.10 -18.13 -41.54
CA GLY A 116 9.19 -18.87 -40.66
C GLY A 116 9.82 -19.29 -39.34
N GLU A 117 11.12 -19.61 -39.31
CA GLU A 117 11.85 -19.88 -38.06
C GLU A 117 12.02 -18.64 -37.19
N LEU A 118 12.32 -17.48 -37.80
CA LEU A 118 12.43 -16.20 -37.12
C LEU A 118 11.07 -15.75 -36.55
N ASP A 119 10.01 -15.81 -37.36
CA ASP A 119 8.65 -15.44 -36.93
C ASP A 119 8.22 -16.29 -35.71
N ARG A 120 8.51 -17.60 -35.73
CA ARG A 120 8.26 -18.47 -34.57
C ARG A 120 9.12 -18.11 -33.36
N LYS A 121 10.34 -17.63 -33.56
CA LYS A 121 11.23 -17.21 -32.46
C LYS A 121 10.76 -15.90 -31.85
N GLU A 122 10.35 -14.95 -32.69
CA GLU A 122 9.76 -13.67 -32.29
C GLU A 122 8.51 -13.90 -31.44
N GLN A 123 7.55 -14.69 -31.93
CA GLN A 123 6.36 -15.06 -31.15
C GLN A 123 6.69 -15.65 -29.78
N ARG A 124 7.67 -16.55 -29.70
CA ARG A 124 8.10 -17.13 -28.41
C ARG A 124 8.76 -16.11 -27.48
N LEU A 125 9.41 -15.08 -28.02
CA LEU A 125 10.01 -14.01 -27.24
C LEU A 125 8.93 -13.07 -26.73
N ASP A 126 7.97 -12.68 -27.57
CA ASP A 126 6.84 -11.84 -27.18
C ASP A 126 5.99 -12.48 -26.08
N GLU A 127 5.71 -13.78 -26.19
CA GLU A 127 5.04 -14.55 -25.14
C GLU A 127 5.83 -14.51 -23.82
N ARG A 128 7.15 -14.68 -23.87
CA ARG A 128 7.99 -14.61 -22.66
C ARG A 128 8.04 -13.21 -22.07
N GLU A 129 8.14 -12.19 -22.91
CA GLU A 129 8.20 -10.80 -22.49
C GLU A 129 6.89 -10.41 -21.79
N SER A 130 5.74 -10.74 -22.38
CA SER A 130 4.43 -10.49 -21.75
C SER A 130 4.28 -11.22 -20.40
N LEU A 131 4.76 -12.46 -20.28
CA LEU A 131 4.73 -13.20 -19.02
C LEU A 131 5.65 -12.58 -17.96
N ILE A 132 6.84 -12.13 -18.36
CA ILE A 132 7.78 -11.45 -17.47
C ILE A 132 7.21 -10.11 -17.03
N ALA A 133 6.68 -9.30 -17.94
CA ALA A 133 6.06 -8.02 -17.63
C ALA A 133 4.88 -8.17 -16.65
N ALA A 134 4.04 -9.20 -16.84
CA ALA A 134 2.97 -9.50 -15.89
C ALA A 134 3.49 -9.95 -14.52
N ALA A 135 4.60 -10.70 -14.49
CA ALA A 135 5.24 -11.11 -13.25
C ALA A 135 5.90 -9.93 -12.51
N GLU A 136 6.58 -9.04 -13.23
CA GLU A 136 7.17 -7.79 -12.71
C GLU A 136 6.07 -6.89 -12.11
N ALA A 137 4.99 -6.63 -12.86
CA ALA A 137 3.87 -5.84 -12.37
C ALA A 137 3.24 -6.44 -11.09
N ARG A 138 3.16 -7.78 -11.00
CA ARG A 138 2.68 -8.46 -9.80
C ARG A 138 3.64 -8.33 -8.61
N ILE A 139 4.95 -8.35 -8.87
CA ILE A 139 5.97 -8.15 -7.84
C ILE A 139 5.92 -6.70 -7.33
N ASP A 140 5.84 -5.72 -8.22
CA ASP A 140 5.76 -4.31 -7.86
C ASP A 140 4.52 -4.02 -7.01
N ALA A 141 3.36 -4.56 -7.41
CA ALA A 141 2.14 -4.44 -6.61
C ALA A 141 2.30 -5.02 -5.19
N LYS A 142 2.99 -6.17 -5.06
CA LYS A 142 3.28 -6.75 -3.74
C LYS A 142 4.28 -5.92 -2.93
N ILE A 143 5.27 -5.34 -3.58
CA ILE A 143 6.24 -4.47 -2.92
C ILE A 143 5.53 -3.24 -2.36
N ASP A 144 4.62 -2.64 -3.13
CA ASP A 144 3.90 -1.46 -2.69
C ASP A 144 2.88 -1.78 -1.58
N GLU A 145 2.23 -2.94 -1.63
CA GLU A 145 1.43 -3.47 -0.51
C GLU A 145 2.29 -3.64 0.76
N MET A 146 3.47 -4.23 0.64
CA MET A 146 4.39 -4.41 1.77
C MET A 146 4.90 -3.07 2.33
N LYS A 147 5.21 -2.10 1.48
CA LYS A 147 5.58 -0.75 1.91
C LYS A 147 4.44 -0.07 2.65
N SER A 148 3.22 -0.14 2.11
CA SER A 148 2.03 0.41 2.74
C SER A 148 1.79 -0.22 4.13
N LEU A 149 1.92 -1.55 4.23
CA LEU A 149 1.79 -2.25 5.49
C LEU A 149 2.90 -1.86 6.48
N LYS A 150 4.15 -1.74 6.01
CA LYS A 150 5.28 -1.26 6.83
C LYS A 150 4.99 0.13 7.41
N THR A 151 4.57 1.07 6.58
CA THR A 151 4.21 2.42 7.03
C THR A 151 3.02 2.42 7.99
N ALA A 152 2.01 1.59 7.75
CA ALA A 152 0.87 1.45 8.66
C ALA A 152 1.29 0.89 10.02
N ILE A 153 2.18 -0.10 10.04
CA ILE A 153 2.74 -0.66 11.28
C ILE A 153 3.60 0.37 12.00
N GLU A 154 4.51 1.06 11.29
CA GLU A 154 5.34 2.12 11.86
C GLU A 154 4.47 3.21 12.51
N GLY A 155 3.43 3.67 11.82
CA GLY A 155 2.49 4.66 12.37
C GLY A 155 1.71 4.14 13.59
N LEU A 156 1.34 2.85 13.61
CA LEU A 156 0.67 2.25 14.76
C LEU A 156 1.61 2.09 15.97
N VAL A 157 2.87 1.73 15.73
CA VAL A 157 3.91 1.63 16.77
C VAL A 157 4.16 3.01 17.37
N GLU A 158 4.39 4.04 16.54
CA GLU A 158 4.58 5.42 17.01
C GLU A 158 3.38 5.90 17.82
N THR A 159 2.16 5.66 17.32
CA THR A 159 0.92 6.02 18.03
C THR A 159 0.80 5.30 19.38
N LYS A 160 1.28 4.06 19.47
CA LYS A 160 1.29 3.28 20.72
C LYS A 160 2.33 3.80 21.69
N GLU A 161 3.54 4.10 21.22
CA GLU A 161 4.62 4.68 22.02
C GLU A 161 4.20 6.03 22.60
N VAL A 162 3.62 6.92 21.79
CA VAL A 162 3.10 8.22 22.26
C VAL A 162 2.01 8.03 23.33
N GLN A 163 1.10 7.08 23.15
CA GLN A 163 0.06 6.81 24.15
C GLN A 163 0.61 6.21 25.45
N GLU A 164 1.60 5.33 25.37
CA GLU A 164 2.28 4.76 26.54
C GLU A 164 3.06 5.86 27.28
N ASP A 165 3.79 6.71 26.57
CA ASP A 165 4.49 7.86 27.12
C ASP A 165 3.54 8.85 27.80
N ASP A 166 2.41 9.17 27.16
CA ASP A 166 1.40 10.06 27.74
C ASP A 166 0.74 9.46 28.98
N ARG A 167 0.52 8.14 28.99
CA ARG A 167 0.01 7.43 30.17
C ARG A 167 1.01 7.52 31.32
N ILE A 168 2.30 7.29 31.04
CA ILE A 168 3.37 7.37 32.04
C ILE A 168 3.52 8.81 32.54
N LYS A 169 3.53 9.81 31.67
CA LYS A 169 3.58 11.24 32.04
C LYS A 169 2.42 11.65 32.95
N LYS A 170 1.21 11.19 32.66
CA LYS A 170 0.04 11.43 33.54
C LYS A 170 0.25 10.81 34.92
N LEU A 171 0.76 9.58 34.96
CA LEU A 171 1.05 8.88 36.20
C LEU A 171 2.12 9.62 37.03
N ILE A 172 3.21 10.04 36.39
CA ILE A 172 4.26 10.88 36.98
C ILE A 172 3.66 12.17 37.56
N SER A 173 2.82 12.89 36.80
CA SER A 173 2.22 14.14 37.26
C SER A 173 1.34 13.97 38.51
N VAL A 174 0.63 12.84 38.63
CA VAL A 174 -0.17 12.52 39.81
C VAL A 174 0.73 12.30 41.02
N TYR A 175 1.82 11.55 40.86
CA TYR A 175 2.75 11.27 41.96
C TYR A 175 3.58 12.49 42.36
N GLU A 176 3.97 13.35 41.41
CA GLU A 176 4.71 14.59 41.72
C GLU A 176 3.88 15.61 42.51
N LYS A 177 2.56 15.64 42.30
CA LYS A 177 1.64 16.50 43.05
C LYS A 177 1.23 15.91 44.40
N MET A 178 1.55 14.64 44.65
CA MET A 178 1.21 13.93 45.88
C MET A 178 2.28 14.16 46.96
N LYS A 179 1.89 14.03 48.24
CA LYS A 179 2.86 14.11 49.34
C LYS A 179 3.81 12.90 49.30
N PRO A 180 5.13 13.08 49.55
CA PRO A 180 6.10 11.99 49.47
C PRO A 180 5.76 10.78 50.35
N LYS A 181 5.24 11.01 51.55
CA LYS A 181 4.81 9.95 52.48
C LYS A 181 3.64 9.11 51.95
N ASP A 182 2.68 9.73 51.27
CA ASP A 182 1.52 9.03 50.70
C ASP A 182 1.94 8.24 49.45
N ALA A 183 2.82 8.82 48.62
CA ALA A 183 3.40 8.14 47.46
C ALA A 183 4.24 6.92 47.87
N ALA A 184 5.08 7.06 48.90
CA ALA A 184 5.92 5.97 49.42
C ALA A 184 5.10 4.77 49.91
N ARG A 185 3.95 5.03 50.56
CA ARG A 185 3.02 3.97 50.96
C ARG A 185 2.55 3.14 49.77
N ILE A 186 2.19 3.80 48.67
CA ILE A 186 1.72 3.12 47.45
C ILE A 186 2.89 2.39 46.76
N TRP A 187 4.08 2.99 46.70
CA TRP A 187 5.25 2.40 46.05
C TRP A 187 5.75 1.12 46.75
N ASN A 188 5.54 0.99 48.06
CA ASN A 188 5.87 -0.22 48.80
C ASN A 188 5.02 -1.44 48.36
N ASP A 189 3.83 -1.21 47.81
CA ASP A 189 2.90 -2.27 47.35
C ASP A 189 2.86 -2.39 45.82
N LEU A 190 3.42 -1.42 45.09
CA LEU A 190 3.40 -1.38 43.63
C LEU A 190 4.33 -2.45 43.00
N ASP A 191 4.00 -2.85 41.78
CA ASP A 191 4.85 -3.70 40.95
C ASP A 191 6.16 -2.99 40.59
N MET A 192 7.27 -3.73 40.61
CA MET A 192 8.61 -3.18 40.40
C MET A 192 8.77 -2.56 39.00
N ASN A 193 8.16 -3.13 37.96
CA ASN A 193 8.32 -2.62 36.59
C ASN A 193 7.68 -1.23 36.42
N ILE A 194 6.49 -1.05 36.99
CA ILE A 194 5.77 0.24 36.93
C ILE A 194 6.50 1.27 37.79
N LEU A 195 6.98 0.85 38.97
CA LEU A 195 7.74 1.71 39.86
C LEU A 195 9.00 2.25 39.16
N LEU A 196 9.77 1.38 38.49
CA LEU A 196 10.97 1.78 37.73
C LEU A 196 10.67 2.80 36.64
N GLN A 197 9.61 2.59 35.86
CA GLN A 197 9.21 3.52 34.79
C GLN A 197 8.84 4.90 35.34
N VAL A 198 8.09 4.96 36.43
CA VAL A 198 7.69 6.22 37.07
C VAL A 198 8.89 6.90 37.73
N ALA A 199 9.75 6.15 38.41
CA ALA A 199 10.92 6.67 39.10
C ALA A 199 11.95 7.30 38.14
N LEU A 200 12.14 6.70 36.95
CA LEU A 200 13.01 7.23 35.89
C LEU A 200 12.47 8.49 35.23
N GLY A 201 11.15 8.63 35.13
CA GLY A 201 10.51 9.81 34.52
C GLY A 201 10.28 10.98 35.48
N MET A 202 10.37 10.77 36.78
CA MET A 202 10.24 11.82 37.80
C MET A 202 11.56 12.58 38.02
N ARG A 203 11.45 13.84 38.47
CA ARG A 203 12.63 14.61 38.88
C ARG A 203 13.35 13.93 40.06
N GLU A 204 14.67 13.80 39.97
CA GLU A 204 15.53 13.13 40.97
C GLU A 204 15.23 13.56 42.43
N ALA A 205 15.03 14.87 42.65
CA ALA A 205 14.71 15.40 43.98
C ALA A 205 13.38 14.87 44.55
N ASN A 206 12.36 14.69 43.70
CA ASN A 206 11.06 14.16 44.12
C ASN A 206 11.17 12.66 44.39
N THR A 207 11.89 11.92 43.53
CA THR A 207 12.15 10.49 43.71
C THR A 207 12.92 10.22 45.00
N ALA A 208 13.94 11.03 45.33
CA ALA A 208 14.69 10.93 46.58
C ALA A 208 13.81 11.17 47.82
N ALA A 209 12.91 12.15 47.77
CA ALA A 209 11.98 12.44 48.87
C ALA A 209 10.98 11.30 49.11
N VAL A 210 10.54 10.62 48.05
CA VAL A 210 9.67 9.43 48.17
C VAL A 210 10.49 8.26 48.73
N LEU A 211 11.71 8.05 48.23
CA LEU A 211 12.61 6.97 48.65
C LEU A 211 12.92 7.03 50.16
N SER A 212 13.07 8.24 50.74
CA SER A 212 13.31 8.40 52.18
C SER A 212 12.15 7.99 53.08
N GLU A 213 10.92 8.00 52.55
CA GLU A 213 9.71 7.62 53.28
C GLU A 213 9.30 6.14 53.01
N MET A 214 10.05 5.43 52.14
CA MET A 214 9.80 4.03 51.80
C MET A 214 10.37 3.05 52.82
N THR A 215 9.95 1.78 52.71
CA THR A 215 10.59 0.69 53.46
C THR A 215 12.03 0.46 52.96
N PRO A 216 13.00 0.18 53.86
CA PRO A 216 14.40 0.03 53.48
C PRO A 216 14.66 -1.08 52.44
N ASP A 217 13.91 -2.18 52.52
CA ASP A 217 14.06 -3.31 51.60
C ASP A 217 13.60 -2.97 50.19
N ARG A 218 12.43 -2.30 50.06
CA ARG A 218 11.92 -1.85 48.76
C ARG A 218 12.79 -0.76 48.15
N ALA A 219 13.26 0.19 48.96
CA ALA A 219 14.16 1.24 48.52
C ALA A 219 15.47 0.66 47.95
N ARG A 220 16.05 -0.34 48.62
CA ARG A 220 17.26 -1.03 48.13
C ARG A 220 17.00 -1.74 46.80
N ALA A 221 15.88 -2.46 46.69
CA ALA A 221 15.51 -3.17 45.47
C ALA A 221 15.32 -2.22 44.28
N LEU A 222 14.68 -1.07 44.50
CA LEU A 222 14.53 -0.06 43.46
C LEU A 222 15.89 0.48 43.00
N THR A 223 16.77 0.83 43.93
CA THR A 223 18.11 1.35 43.59
C THR A 223 18.96 0.34 42.84
N SER A 224 18.90 -0.95 43.20
CA SER A 224 19.65 -1.99 42.46
C SER A 224 19.14 -2.15 41.03
N GLU A 225 17.83 -2.10 40.82
CA GLU A 225 17.22 -2.22 39.50
C GLU A 225 17.48 -0.97 38.63
N LEU A 226 17.45 0.22 39.24
CA LEU A 226 17.81 1.48 38.56
C LEU A 226 19.25 1.47 38.07
N ALA A 227 20.19 1.02 38.91
CA ALA A 227 21.60 0.89 38.53
C ALA A 227 21.77 -0.09 37.36
N TYR A 228 21.14 -1.28 37.44
CA TYR A 228 21.20 -2.27 36.37
C TYR A 228 20.64 -1.76 35.04
N LYS A 229 19.51 -1.04 35.05
CA LYS A 229 18.94 -0.44 33.83
C LYS A 229 19.80 0.69 33.25
N GLN A 230 20.43 1.50 34.09
CA GLN A 230 21.37 2.53 33.64
C GLN A 230 22.59 1.91 32.96
N ASP A 231 23.13 0.83 33.51
CA ASP A 231 24.28 0.12 32.92
C ASP A 231 23.95 -0.44 31.53
N ILE A 232 22.74 -1.01 31.34
CA ILE A 232 22.31 -1.51 30.02
C ILE A 232 22.16 -0.37 29.01
N ASN A 233 21.64 0.78 29.42
CA ASN A 233 21.45 1.92 28.52
C ASN A 233 22.78 2.62 28.16
N MET A 234 23.85 2.41 28.95
CA MET A 234 25.20 2.90 28.65
C MET A 234 26.01 1.96 27.74
N LEU A 235 25.51 0.76 27.42
CA LEU A 235 26.16 -0.10 26.43
C LEU A 235 25.95 0.52 25.03
N PRO A 236 27.03 0.85 24.30
CA PRO A 236 26.90 1.35 22.94
C PRO A 236 26.20 0.26 22.12
N LEU A 237 25.03 0.59 21.61
CA LEU A 237 24.36 -0.18 20.56
C LEU A 237 25.34 -0.22 19.37
N GLN A 238 26.03 -1.35 19.21
CA GLN A 238 26.78 -1.70 18.01
C GLN A 238 25.83 -2.34 17.00
#